data_AF-A0A8S0Q7S0-F1
#
_entry.id   AF-A0A8S0Q7S0-F1
#
_cell.length_a   1.000
_cell.length_b   1.000
_cell.length_c   1.000
_cell.angle_alpha   90.00
_cell.angle_beta   90.00
_cell.angle_gamma   90.00
#
_symmetry.space_group_name_H-M   'P 1'
#
loop_
_entity.id
_entity.type
_entity.pdbx_description
1 polymer ?
#
loop_
_entity_poly.entity_id
_entity_poly.type
_entity_poly.pdbx_seq_one_letter_code
_entity_poly.pdbx_strand_id
1 'polypeptide(L)'
;MSSSSDRLMSFAAGDLQMVAVAERQVKALPPRPTPSSPSAALVEYTPPPPNPEEEDLEVKLRRINECVPVRVNNTSGSSAGSGSGDFHQYRQMRRKEQDRLARMDSDYQKRKEITEFSQRREDRLKAAEERTAKKRLKRQKKKQKKQEKKTKLNAAGEEHKKEQTSDEDGDSENDETE
;
A
#
# COMPACT_ATOMS: atom_id res chain seq x y z
N MET A 1 -49.47 -2.42 -0.07
CA MET A 1 -49.88 -1.04 -0.43
C MET A 1 -49.42 -0.15 0.70
N SER A 2 -48.67 0.94 0.59
CA SER A 2 -48.19 1.79 -0.51
C SER A 2 -47.06 2.64 0.11
N SER A 3 -45.84 2.56 -0.41
CA SER A 3 -45.08 3.66 -1.08
C SER A 3 -44.72 4.86 -0.17
N SER A 4 -43.45 5.02 0.23
CA SER A 4 -42.31 5.69 -0.44
C SER A 4 -42.41 7.22 -0.48
N SER A 5 -41.38 7.90 0.05
CA SER A 5 -41.04 9.29 -0.36
C SER A 5 -39.60 9.62 0.04
N ASP A 6 -38.65 9.11 -0.74
CA ASP A 6 -37.29 9.65 -0.81
C ASP A 6 -37.34 11.05 -1.45
N ARG A 7 -36.80 12.06 -0.77
CA ARG A 7 -36.73 13.43 -1.28
C ARG A 7 -35.37 13.68 -1.93
N LEU A 8 -35.30 13.50 -3.25
CA LEU A 8 -34.21 13.96 -4.11
C LEU A 8 -34.17 15.49 -4.13
N MET A 9 -33.02 16.07 -3.75
CA MET A 9 -32.75 17.51 -3.91
C MET A 9 -32.25 17.77 -5.33
N SER A 10 -33.00 18.55 -6.09
CA SER A 10 -32.67 19.01 -7.43
C SER A 10 -31.70 20.20 -7.38
N PHE A 11 -30.57 20.10 -8.07
CA PHE A 11 -29.67 21.22 -8.31
C PHE A 11 -30.27 22.14 -9.38
N ALA A 12 -30.63 23.36 -8.98
CA ALA A 12 -31.13 24.39 -9.88
C ALA A 12 -29.99 24.97 -10.72
N ALA A 13 -30.16 24.93 -12.04
CA ALA A 13 -29.29 25.56 -13.03
C ALA A 13 -29.28 27.09 -12.85
N GLY A 14 -28.11 27.64 -12.52
CA GLY A 14 -27.87 29.08 -12.49
C GLY A 14 -27.55 29.61 -13.89
N ASP A 15 -28.43 30.47 -14.36
CA ASP A 15 -28.39 31.24 -15.60
C ASP A 15 -27.15 32.18 -15.62
N LEU A 16 -26.20 31.93 -16.53
CA LEU A 16 -24.95 32.68 -16.63
C LEU A 16 -25.13 33.83 -17.65
N GLN A 17 -25.43 35.03 -17.15
CA GLN A 17 -25.56 36.23 -17.99
C GLN A 17 -24.17 36.82 -18.28
N MET A 18 -23.72 36.74 -19.53
CA MET A 18 -22.45 37.32 -20.00
C MET A 18 -22.66 38.80 -20.37
N VAL A 19 -22.02 39.71 -19.65
CA VAL A 19 -21.93 41.13 -20.01
C VAL A 19 -20.65 41.36 -20.82
N ALA A 20 -20.80 41.85 -22.05
CA ALA A 20 -19.68 42.21 -22.91
C ALA A 20 -19.00 43.50 -22.41
N VAL A 21 -17.71 43.41 -22.05
CA VAL A 21 -16.87 44.56 -21.74
C VAL A 21 -16.11 44.98 -23.01
N ALA A 22 -16.28 46.24 -23.38
CA ALA A 22 -15.72 46.87 -24.58
C ALA A 22 -14.19 46.71 -24.68
N GLU A 23 -13.74 46.40 -25.90
CA GLU A 23 -12.34 46.18 -26.28
C GLU A 23 -11.46 47.41 -25.99
N ARG A 24 -10.55 47.30 -25.01
CA ARG A 24 -9.41 48.20 -24.87
C ARG A 24 -8.25 47.71 -25.75
N GLN A 25 -7.79 48.58 -26.65
CA GLN A 25 -6.63 48.37 -27.50
C GLN A 25 -5.39 47.96 -26.68
N VAL A 26 -4.90 46.74 -26.90
CA VAL A 26 -3.65 46.23 -26.33
C VAL A 26 -2.45 46.87 -27.01
N LYS A 27 -1.76 47.78 -26.31
CA LYS A 27 -0.40 48.16 -26.68
C LYS A 27 0.50 46.93 -26.49
N ALA A 28 1.19 46.53 -27.55
CA ALA A 28 2.06 45.35 -27.54
C ALA A 28 3.11 45.43 -26.42
N LEU A 29 3.11 44.43 -25.53
CA LEU A 29 4.12 44.25 -24.49
C LEU A 29 5.43 43.77 -25.14
N PRO A 30 6.61 44.19 -24.62
CA PRO A 30 7.90 43.80 -25.18
C PRO A 30 8.15 42.29 -25.05
N PRO A 31 8.99 41.68 -25.91
CA PRO A 31 9.26 40.26 -25.89
C PRO A 31 9.89 39.82 -24.57
N ARG A 32 9.38 38.70 -24.04
CA ARG A 32 9.81 38.12 -22.77
C ARG A 32 11.28 37.65 -22.88
N PRO A 33 12.15 37.96 -21.90
CA PRO A 33 13.54 37.49 -21.93
C PRO A 33 13.58 35.96 -21.86
N THR A 34 14.54 35.37 -22.57
CA THR A 34 14.85 33.94 -22.55
C THR A 34 15.16 33.46 -21.12
N PRO A 35 14.82 32.22 -20.75
CA PRO A 35 14.93 31.77 -19.36
C PRO A 35 16.39 31.53 -18.97
N SER A 36 17.11 32.58 -18.59
CA SER A 36 18.26 32.44 -17.70
C SER A 36 17.74 32.48 -16.27
N SER A 37 17.85 31.34 -15.57
CA SER A 37 17.46 31.10 -14.18
C SER A 37 16.07 30.48 -13.99
N PRO A 38 15.97 29.23 -13.49
CA PRO A 38 14.69 28.65 -13.10
C PRO A 38 14.19 29.39 -11.85
N SER A 39 13.08 30.13 -12.01
CA SER A 39 12.41 30.84 -10.93
C SER A 39 11.92 29.86 -9.85
N ALA A 40 12.33 30.11 -8.62
CA ALA A 40 11.95 29.39 -7.40
C ALA A 40 10.47 29.65 -7.01
N ALA A 41 9.51 29.11 -7.77
CA ALA A 41 8.08 29.36 -7.56
C ALA A 41 7.21 28.09 -7.50
N LEU A 42 7.81 26.94 -7.22
CA LEU A 42 7.14 25.76 -6.69
C LEU A 42 8.02 25.26 -5.54
N VAL A 43 7.77 25.74 -4.33
CA VAL A 43 8.42 25.18 -3.13
C VAL A 43 7.68 23.89 -2.84
N GLU A 44 8.14 22.81 -3.46
CA GLU A 44 7.78 21.46 -3.03
C GLU A 44 8.23 21.34 -1.57
N TYR A 45 7.26 21.34 -0.66
CA TYR A 45 7.53 21.08 0.75
C TYR A 45 7.95 19.62 0.86
N THR A 46 9.24 19.36 0.83
CA THR A 46 9.81 18.08 1.23
C THR A 46 9.84 18.08 2.76
N PRO A 47 9.00 17.29 3.46
CA PRO A 47 9.10 17.17 4.90
C PRO A 47 10.51 16.68 5.24
N PRO A 48 11.14 17.23 6.30
CA PRO A 48 12.46 16.78 6.72
C PRO A 48 12.41 15.26 7.01
N PRO A 49 13.47 14.51 6.67
CA PRO A 49 13.53 13.10 7.00
C PRO A 49 13.37 12.96 8.53
N PRO A 50 12.59 11.97 9.00
CA PRO A 50 12.44 11.76 10.43
C PRO A 50 13.82 11.54 11.04
N ASN A 51 14.15 12.34 12.06
CA ASN A 51 15.40 12.16 12.78
C ASN A 51 15.34 10.79 13.48
N PRO A 52 16.26 9.86 13.19
CA PRO A 52 16.24 8.54 13.83
C PRO A 52 16.36 8.67 15.36
N GLU A 53 16.99 9.74 15.85
CA GLU A 53 17.08 10.03 17.28
C GLU A 53 15.73 10.43 17.90
N GLU A 54 14.82 11.09 17.17
CA GLU A 54 13.49 11.43 17.69
C GLU A 54 12.65 10.17 17.83
N GLU A 55 12.58 9.34 16.78
CA GLU A 55 11.88 8.05 16.84
C GLU A 55 12.40 7.16 17.98
N ASP A 56 13.72 7.14 18.19
CA ASP A 56 14.36 6.43 19.30
C ASP A 56 13.96 6.99 20.68
N LEU A 57 13.81 8.31 20.81
CA LEU A 57 13.34 8.96 22.03
C LEU A 57 11.88 8.63 22.33
N GLU A 58 10.99 8.66 21.34
CA GLU A 58 9.60 8.24 21.52
C GLU A 58 9.49 6.79 21.98
N VAL A 59 10.25 5.89 21.36
CA VAL A 59 10.30 4.46 21.74
C VAL A 59 10.83 4.30 23.17
N LYS A 60 11.89 5.03 23.53
CA LYS A 60 12.47 5.01 24.87
C LYS A 60 11.50 5.56 25.91
N LEU A 61 10.80 6.65 25.61
CA LEU A 61 9.79 7.25 26.50
C LEU A 61 8.61 6.31 26.70
N ARG A 62 8.13 5.62 25.65
CA ARG A 62 7.11 4.58 25.80
C ARG A 62 7.59 3.46 26.71
N ARG A 63 8.81 2.94 26.47
CA ARG A 63 9.41 1.88 27.30
C ARG A 63 9.55 2.31 28.76
N ILE A 64 9.98 3.54 29.02
CA ILE A 64 10.09 4.07 30.38
C ILE A 64 8.70 4.14 31.03
N ASN A 65 7.73 4.74 30.35
CA ASN A 65 6.39 4.94 30.89
C ASN A 65 5.63 3.64 31.17
N GLU A 66 5.92 2.58 30.41
CA GLU A 66 5.23 1.28 30.50
C GLU A 66 5.98 0.25 31.35
N CYS A 67 7.32 0.21 31.27
CA CYS A 67 8.10 -0.86 31.89
C CYS A 67 8.83 -0.43 33.17
N VAL A 68 9.02 0.86 33.41
CA VAL A 68 9.73 1.32 34.62
C VAL A 68 8.73 1.49 35.75
N PRO A 69 8.91 0.79 36.89
CA PRO A 69 8.04 0.97 38.05
C PRO A 69 8.16 2.40 38.58
N VAL A 70 7.03 3.12 38.60
CA VAL A 70 6.96 4.46 39.18
C VAL A 70 6.76 4.33 40.69
N ARG A 71 7.75 4.77 41.47
CA ARG A 71 7.59 4.90 42.92
C ARG A 71 6.68 6.09 43.23
N VAL A 72 5.59 5.83 43.95
CA VAL A 72 4.67 6.87 44.41
C VAL A 72 5.01 7.19 45.86
N ASN A 73 5.30 8.47 46.13
CA ASN A 73 5.72 8.93 47.45
C ASN A 73 4.55 9.49 48.29
N ASN A 74 3.40 9.77 47.68
CA ASN A 74 2.26 10.43 48.30
C ASN A 74 1.08 9.46 48.55
N THR A 75 1.37 8.22 48.92
CA THR A 75 0.35 7.18 49.13
C THR A 75 -0.14 7.22 50.59
N SER A 76 -1.44 7.45 50.79
CA SER A 76 -2.09 7.33 52.09
C SER A 76 -2.20 5.86 52.52
N GLY A 77 -2.38 5.62 53.83
CA GLY A 77 -2.48 4.25 54.36
C GLY A 77 -3.69 3.48 53.80
N SER A 78 -3.61 2.15 53.75
CA SER A 78 -4.63 1.31 53.10
C SER A 78 -6.04 1.40 53.72
N SER A 79 -6.14 1.81 54.98
CA SER A 79 -7.41 2.03 55.69
C SER A 79 -7.79 3.50 55.81
N ALA A 80 -7.01 4.41 55.21
CA ALA A 80 -7.34 5.83 55.19
C ALA A 80 -8.58 6.08 54.32
N GLY A 81 -9.42 7.03 54.74
CA GLY A 81 -10.58 7.46 53.96
C GLY A 81 -10.18 8.22 52.69
N SER A 82 -11.16 8.46 51.82
CA SER A 82 -10.97 9.23 50.59
C SER A 82 -10.66 10.70 50.88
N GLY A 83 -9.51 11.18 50.42
CA GLY A 83 -9.10 12.58 50.48
C GLY A 83 -9.70 13.41 49.35
N SER A 84 -9.70 14.74 49.51
CA SER A 84 -10.19 15.68 48.48
C SER A 84 -9.41 15.61 47.15
N GLY A 85 -8.17 15.12 47.18
CA GLY A 85 -7.32 14.94 46.00
C GLY A 85 -7.49 13.60 45.28
N ASP A 86 -8.13 12.61 45.89
CA ASP A 86 -8.15 11.23 45.39
C ASP A 86 -8.97 11.12 44.10
N PHE A 87 -10.04 11.90 44.00
CA PHE A 87 -10.84 12.00 42.77
C PHE A 87 -9.99 12.44 41.56
N HIS A 88 -9.15 13.46 41.74
CA HIS A 88 -8.31 13.95 40.66
C HIS A 88 -7.21 12.95 40.30
N GLN A 89 -6.61 12.29 41.28
CA GLN A 89 -5.64 11.22 41.04
C GLN A 89 -6.26 10.08 40.21
N TYR A 90 -7.46 9.62 40.60
CA TYR A 90 -8.20 8.59 39.86
C TYR A 90 -8.50 9.03 38.42
N ARG A 91 -8.97 10.26 38.23
CA ARG A 91 -9.27 10.80 36.89
C ARG A 91 -8.03 10.83 35.98
N GLN A 92 -6.87 11.18 36.53
CA GLN A 92 -5.61 11.17 35.77
C GLN A 92 -5.17 9.75 35.44
N MET A 93 -5.22 8.83 36.41
CA MET A 93 -4.86 7.43 36.20
C MET A 93 -5.78 6.74 35.19
N ARG A 94 -7.10 6.98 35.27
CA ARG A 94 -8.08 6.44 34.32
C ARG A 94 -7.78 6.91 32.89
N ARG A 95 -7.51 8.20 32.69
CA ARG A 95 -7.15 8.72 31.36
C ARG A 95 -5.85 8.12 30.84
N LYS A 96 -4.81 8.07 31.68
CA LYS A 96 -3.54 7.43 31.32
C LYS A 96 -3.73 5.97 30.89
N GLU A 97 -4.60 5.23 31.58
CA GLU A 97 -4.88 3.84 31.25
C GLU A 97 -5.73 3.67 29.98
N GLN A 98 -6.75 4.51 29.77
CA GLN A 98 -7.52 4.52 28.53
C GLN A 98 -6.62 4.82 27.33
N ASP A 99 -5.74 5.81 27.45
CA ASP A 99 -4.79 6.15 26.40
C ASP A 99 -3.80 5.00 26.14
N ARG A 100 -3.40 4.27 27.18
CA ARG A 100 -2.53 3.08 27.06
C ARG A 100 -3.23 1.97 26.28
N LEU A 101 -4.47 1.65 26.62
CA LEU A 101 -5.28 0.64 25.93
C LEU A 101 -5.53 1.04 24.47
N ALA A 102 -5.94 2.28 24.21
CA ALA A 102 -6.17 2.77 22.86
C ALA A 102 -4.92 2.70 21.97
N ARG A 103 -3.73 3.02 22.53
CA ARG A 103 -2.46 2.85 21.81
C ARG A 103 -2.18 1.39 21.47
N MET A 104 -2.33 0.49 22.44
CA MET A 104 -2.12 -0.95 22.25
C MET A 104 -3.05 -1.51 21.15
N ASP A 105 -4.33 -1.13 21.16
CA ASP A 105 -5.30 -1.55 20.15
C ASP A 105 -4.92 -1.01 18.76
N SER A 106 -4.52 0.26 18.68
CA SER A 106 -4.10 0.86 17.40
C SER A 106 -2.84 0.20 16.82
N ASP A 107 -1.87 -0.15 17.67
CA ASP A 107 -0.64 -0.82 17.25
C ASP A 107 -0.91 -2.26 16.82
N TYR A 108 -1.86 -2.95 17.48
CA TYR A 108 -2.33 -4.27 17.08
C TYR A 108 -3.01 -4.25 15.71
N GLN A 109 -3.93 -3.31 15.49
CA GLN A 109 -4.63 -3.17 14.21
C GLN A 109 -3.64 -2.88 13.06
N LYS A 110 -2.71 -1.94 13.25
CA LYS A 110 -1.65 -1.66 12.26
C LYS A 110 -0.82 -2.89 11.93
N ARG A 111 -0.36 -3.64 12.95
CA ARG A 111 0.42 -4.87 12.75
C ARG A 111 -0.40 -5.90 11.98
N LYS A 112 -1.66 -6.09 12.34
CA LYS A 112 -2.57 -7.00 11.64
C LYS A 112 -2.71 -6.61 10.17
N GLU A 113 -3.02 -5.36 9.86
CA GLU A 113 -3.15 -4.85 8.49
C GLU A 113 -1.88 -5.05 7.66
N ILE A 114 -0.70 -4.75 8.22
CA ILE A 114 0.59 -4.94 7.56
C ILE A 114 0.84 -6.42 7.27
N THR A 115 0.56 -7.31 8.23
CA THR A 115 0.75 -8.75 8.05
C THR A 115 -0.17 -9.30 6.98
N GLU A 116 -1.45 -8.91 6.98
CA GLU A 116 -2.42 -9.34 5.98
C GLU A 116 -2.07 -8.81 4.59
N PHE A 117 -1.64 -7.54 4.48
CA PHE A 117 -1.20 -6.97 3.22
C PHE A 117 0.02 -7.69 2.65
N SER A 118 1.00 -7.99 3.50
CA SER A 118 2.22 -8.69 3.11
C SER A 118 1.92 -10.11 2.64
N GLN A 119 1.08 -10.84 3.37
CA GLN A 119 0.60 -12.16 2.97
C GLN A 119 -0.12 -12.11 1.62
N ARG A 120 -1.10 -11.21 1.45
CA ARG A 120 -1.82 -11.03 0.18
C ARG A 120 -0.91 -10.65 -1.00
N ARG A 121 0.19 -9.94 -0.74
CA ARG A 121 1.19 -9.59 -1.76
C ARG A 121 2.04 -10.80 -2.12
N GLU A 122 2.53 -11.52 -1.12
CA GLU A 122 3.32 -12.75 -1.31
C GLU A 122 2.53 -13.82 -2.06
N ASP A 123 1.26 -14.01 -1.74
CA ASP A 123 0.41 -15.00 -2.41
C ASP A 123 0.21 -14.67 -3.89
N ARG A 124 0.02 -13.38 -4.23
CA ARG A 124 -0.05 -12.92 -5.62
C ARG A 124 1.26 -13.14 -6.37
N LEU A 125 2.39 -12.87 -5.71
CA LEU A 125 3.71 -13.10 -6.29
C LEU A 125 3.97 -14.60 -6.51
N LYS A 126 3.69 -15.44 -5.51
CA LYS A 126 3.79 -16.90 -5.60
C LYS A 126 2.93 -17.45 -6.74
N ALA A 127 1.68 -17.02 -6.86
CA ALA A 127 0.81 -17.44 -7.96
C ALA A 127 1.36 -17.05 -9.35
N ALA A 128 1.93 -15.84 -9.48
CA ALA A 128 2.57 -15.38 -10.71
C ALA A 128 3.86 -16.17 -11.02
N GLU A 129 4.67 -16.46 -10.00
CA GLU A 129 5.87 -17.27 -10.09
C GLU A 129 5.55 -18.71 -10.48
N GLU A 130 4.54 -19.34 -9.89
CA GLU A 130 4.08 -20.69 -10.24
C GLU A 130 3.61 -20.77 -11.69
N ARG A 131 2.78 -19.81 -12.14
CA ARG A 131 2.34 -19.73 -13.54
C ARG A 131 3.54 -19.58 -14.48
N THR A 132 4.50 -18.74 -14.11
CA THR A 132 5.71 -18.50 -14.91
C THR A 132 6.66 -19.71 -14.90
N ALA A 133 6.80 -20.40 -13.77
CA ALA A 133 7.61 -21.60 -13.60
C ALA A 133 7.04 -22.77 -14.41
N LYS A 134 5.72 -23.00 -14.37
CA LYS A 134 5.04 -24.00 -15.20
C LYS A 134 5.30 -23.74 -16.69
N LYS A 135 5.14 -22.49 -17.16
CA LYS A 135 5.43 -22.10 -18.55
C LYS A 135 6.92 -22.25 -18.90
N ARG A 136 7.83 -21.88 -18.00
CA ARG A 136 9.28 -22.03 -18.16
C ARG A 136 9.69 -23.50 -18.28
N LEU A 137 9.14 -24.38 -17.44
CA LEU A 137 9.37 -25.83 -17.50
C LEU A 137 8.87 -26.43 -18.83
N LYS A 138 7.67 -26.05 -19.30
CA LYS A 138 7.16 -26.48 -20.62
C LYS A 138 8.13 -26.07 -21.75
N ARG A 139 8.62 -24.82 -21.74
CA ARG A 139 9.60 -24.33 -22.73
C ARG A 139 10.94 -25.04 -22.64
N GLN A 140 11.43 -25.33 -21.43
CA GLN A 140 12.68 -26.06 -21.22
C GLN A 140 12.60 -27.49 -21.74
N LYS A 141 11.51 -28.21 -21.47
CA LYS A 141 11.25 -29.56 -22.03
C LYS A 141 11.21 -29.53 -23.56
N LYS A 142 10.53 -28.56 -24.18
CA LYS A 142 10.50 -28.39 -25.65
C LYS A 142 11.89 -28.08 -26.22
N LYS A 143 12.69 -27.26 -25.53
CA LYS A 143 14.07 -26.95 -25.91
C LYS A 143 14.96 -28.20 -25.83
N GLN A 144 14.85 -28.99 -24.76
CA GLN A 144 15.59 -30.26 -24.60
C GLN A 144 15.24 -31.25 -25.72
N LYS A 145 13.95 -31.52 -25.97
CA LYS A 145 13.51 -32.38 -27.09
C LYS A 145 14.03 -31.90 -28.45
N LYS A 146 14.06 -30.58 -28.71
CA LYS A 146 14.61 -30.03 -29.96
C LYS A 146 16.13 -30.21 -30.05
N GLN A 147 16.86 -30.04 -28.94
CA GLN A 147 18.31 -30.27 -28.91
C GLN A 147 18.63 -31.75 -29.11
N GLU A 148 17.90 -32.66 -28.47
CA GLU A 148 18.03 -34.11 -28.66
C GLU A 148 17.73 -34.53 -30.11
N LYS A 149 16.70 -33.97 -30.76
CA LYS A 149 16.46 -34.23 -32.18
C LYS A 149 17.60 -33.72 -33.06
N LYS A 150 18.16 -32.54 -32.78
CA LYS A 150 19.32 -32.00 -33.52
C LYS A 150 20.58 -32.82 -33.33
N THR A 151 20.89 -33.26 -32.11
CA THR A 151 22.06 -34.12 -31.86
C THR A 151 21.88 -35.48 -32.51
N LYS A 152 20.67 -36.06 -32.48
CA LYS A 152 20.35 -37.30 -33.22
C LYS A 152 20.49 -37.14 -34.74
N LEU A 153 20.05 -36.02 -35.32
CA LEU A 153 20.22 -35.78 -36.76
C LEU A 153 21.68 -35.54 -37.16
N ASN A 154 22.49 -34.91 -36.30
CA ASN A 154 23.92 -34.77 -36.54
C ASN A 154 24.68 -36.09 -36.36
N ALA A 155 24.20 -37.00 -35.48
CA ALA A 155 24.77 -38.35 -35.33
C ALA A 155 24.30 -39.32 -36.43
N ALA A 156 23.06 -39.17 -36.92
CA ALA A 156 22.50 -39.95 -38.03
C ALA A 156 22.87 -39.40 -39.42
N GLY A 157 23.57 -38.27 -39.48
CA GLY A 157 24.20 -37.76 -40.70
C GLY A 157 25.34 -38.64 -41.23
N GLU A 158 25.78 -39.63 -40.44
CA GLU A 158 26.75 -40.63 -40.87
C GLU A 158 26.09 -41.91 -41.42
N GLU A 159 24.81 -42.21 -41.11
CA GLU A 159 24.15 -43.42 -41.58
C GLU A 159 22.63 -43.25 -41.83
N HIS A 160 22.25 -43.35 -43.11
CA HIS A 160 20.94 -43.80 -43.63
C HIS A 160 19.69 -42.89 -43.62
N LYS A 161 19.43 -42.38 -44.83
CA LYS A 161 18.14 -42.06 -45.46
C LYS A 161 17.22 -43.30 -45.50
N LYS A 162 16.15 -43.37 -44.68
CA LYS A 162 14.84 -44.01 -45.02
C LYS A 162 13.77 -43.90 -43.90
N GLU A 163 12.60 -43.41 -44.32
CA GLU A 163 11.22 -43.75 -43.93
C GLU A 163 10.55 -43.21 -42.64
N GLN A 164 9.49 -42.43 -42.91
CA GLN A 164 8.17 -42.26 -42.25
C GLN A 164 7.98 -42.71 -40.79
N THR A 165 7.49 -41.81 -39.91
CA THR A 165 6.30 -42.08 -39.06
C THR A 165 5.56 -40.78 -38.69
N SER A 166 4.24 -40.89 -38.73
CA SER A 166 3.21 -39.96 -38.26
C SER A 166 3.27 -39.77 -36.74
N ASP A 167 2.95 -38.57 -36.24
CA ASP A 167 2.46 -38.37 -34.86
C ASP A 167 1.60 -37.10 -34.82
N GLU A 168 0.29 -37.35 -34.83
CA GLU A 168 -0.82 -36.43 -34.69
C GLU A 168 -1.21 -36.50 -33.21
N ASP A 169 -1.01 -35.41 -32.46
CA ASP A 169 -1.32 -35.38 -31.01
C ASP A 169 -2.10 -34.10 -30.70
N GLY A 170 -3.40 -34.27 -30.54
CA GLY A 170 -4.38 -33.23 -30.24
C GLY A 170 -4.33 -32.84 -28.76
N ASP A 171 -4.02 -31.58 -28.50
CA ASP A 171 -4.08 -30.98 -27.16
C ASP A 171 -5.51 -30.46 -26.95
N SER A 172 -6.35 -31.27 -26.30
CA SER A 172 -7.71 -30.90 -25.90
C SER A 172 -7.66 -29.87 -24.76
N GLU A 173 -7.95 -28.61 -25.07
CA GLU A 173 -8.18 -27.54 -24.10
C GLU A 173 -9.53 -27.79 -23.38
N ASN A 174 -9.47 -28.32 -22.16
CA ASN A 174 -10.59 -28.26 -21.22
C ASN A 174 -10.40 -27.04 -20.32
N ASP A 175 -11.08 -25.94 -20.67
CA ASP A 175 -11.18 -24.72 -19.86
C ASP A 175 -12.43 -24.84 -18.98
N GLU A 176 -12.26 -25.40 -17.79
CA GLU A 176 -13.26 -25.29 -16.72
C GLU A 176 -12.80 -24.18 -15.76
N THR A 177 -13.41 -23.01 -15.91
CA THR A 177 -13.34 -21.91 -14.95
C THR A 177 -14.61 -21.87 -14.12
N GLU A 178 -14.51 -22.26 -12.85
CA GLU A 178 -15.27 -21.69 -11.72
C GLU A 178 -14.32 -20.86 -10.85
#